data_AF-A0A3D4R647-F1
#
_entry.id   AF-A0A3D4R647-F1
#
_cell.length_a   1.000
_cell.length_b   1.000
_cell.length_c   1.000
_cell.angle_alpha   90.00
_cell.angle_beta   90.00
_cell.angle_gamma   90.00
#
_symmetry.space_group_name_H-M   'P 1'
#
loop_
_entity.id
_entity.type
_entity.pdbx_description
1 polymer ?
#
loop_
_entity_poly.entity_id
_entity_poly.type
_entity_poly.pdbx_seq_one_letter_code
_entity_poly.pdbx_strand_id
1 'polypeptide(L)'
;MVHDFRLSPQVEDRTIYELALRENRFVLTINFKDFRKLVKRDKPGIIGIESQLANYEIDQKVTNFITNKNPEDYVGKAVSIK
;
A
#
# COMPACT_ATOMS: atom_id res chain seq x y z
N MET A 1 3.22 15.94 -6.75
CA MET A 1 3.15 15.77 -5.27
C MET A 1 3.09 14.26 -4.98
N VAL A 2 4.13 13.49 -5.38
CA VAL A 2 4.18 12.00 -5.30
C VAL A 2 5.50 11.51 -4.64
N HIS A 3 6.30 12.44 -4.08
CA HIS A 3 7.58 12.14 -3.43
C HIS A 3 7.71 12.90 -2.10
N ASP A 4 6.67 12.83 -1.27
CA ASP A 4 6.58 13.59 0.00
C ASP A 4 7.76 13.30 0.94
N PHE A 5 8.34 12.10 0.85
CA PHE A 5 9.40 11.65 1.75
C PHE A 5 10.82 11.72 1.17
N ARG A 6 10.99 12.18 -0.09
CA ARG A 6 12.29 12.30 -0.79
C ARG A 6 13.21 11.07 -0.63
N LEU A 7 12.62 9.88 -0.55
CA LEU A 7 13.38 8.64 -0.39
C LEU A 7 14.08 8.25 -1.70
N SER A 8 15.20 7.55 -1.56
CA SER A 8 15.88 6.95 -2.71
C SER A 8 14.94 5.98 -3.44
N PRO A 9 14.99 5.90 -4.78
CA PRO A 9 14.30 4.85 -5.53
C PRO A 9 14.69 3.42 -5.13
N GLN A 10 15.83 3.26 -4.44
CA GLN A 10 16.36 1.97 -3.97
C GLN A 10 16.07 1.72 -2.48
N VAL A 11 15.15 2.47 -1.88
CA VAL A 11 14.77 2.25 -0.48
C VAL A 11 14.13 0.88 -0.31
N GLU A 12 14.49 0.18 0.77
CA GLU A 12 13.96 -1.16 1.05
C GLU A 12 12.48 -1.11 1.44
N ASP A 13 11.72 -2.14 1.03
CA ASP A 13 10.30 -2.32 1.37
C ASP A 13 10.03 -2.22 2.88
N ARG A 14 10.96 -2.74 3.70
CA ARG A 14 10.87 -2.65 5.16
C ARG A 14 10.87 -1.20 5.65
N THR A 15 11.74 -0.37 5.10
CA THR A 15 11.85 1.05 5.45
C THR A 15 10.59 1.80 5.02
N ILE A 16 10.06 1.50 3.83
CA ILE A 16 8.78 2.05 3.36
C ILE A 16 7.64 1.68 4.33
N TYR A 17 7.56 0.41 4.72
CA TYR A 17 6.49 -0.04 5.61
C TYR A 17 6.60 0.58 7.00
N GLU A 18 7.81 0.64 7.57
CA GLU A 18 8.04 1.29 8.87
C GLU A 18 7.63 2.78 8.86
N LEU A 19 7.89 3.49 7.76
CA LEU A 19 7.42 4.87 7.59
C LEU A 19 5.89 4.94 7.51
N ALA A 20 5.26 4.04 6.74
CA ALA A 20 3.81 3.96 6.66
C ALA A 20 3.17 3.68 8.03
N LEU A 21 3.80 2.85 8.87
CA LEU A 21 3.37 2.62 10.25
C LEU A 21 3.47 3.88 11.12
N ARG A 22 4.56 4.64 10.98
CA ARG A 22 4.78 5.89 11.73
C ARG A 22 3.74 6.95 11.37
N GLU A 23 3.40 7.05 10.08
CA GLU A 23 2.47 8.04 9.55
C GLU A 23 1.00 7.58 9.61
N ASN A 24 0.76 6.36 10.13
CA ASN A 24 -0.55 5.71 10.16
C ASN A 24 -1.24 5.64 8.77
N ARG A 25 -0.48 5.21 7.75
CA ARG A 25 -0.93 5.11 6.35
C ARG A 25 -0.83 3.69 5.81
N PHE A 26 -1.73 3.34 4.90
CA PHE A 26 -1.65 2.09 4.13
C PHE A 26 -0.54 2.18 3.07
N VAL A 27 0.06 1.04 2.75
CA VAL A 27 0.98 0.93 1.61
C VAL A 27 0.24 0.38 0.40
N LEU A 28 0.28 1.11 -0.71
CA LEU A 28 -0.09 0.61 -2.03
C LEU A 28 1.17 0.12 -2.75
N THR A 29 1.20 -1.11 -3.25
CA THR A 29 2.43 -1.71 -3.77
C THR A 29 2.21 -2.72 -4.89
N ILE A 30 3.17 -2.80 -5.82
CA ILE A 30 3.28 -3.91 -6.79
C ILE A 30 4.07 -5.11 -6.21
N ASN A 31 4.88 -4.88 -5.16
CA ASN A 31 5.72 -5.89 -4.50
C ASN A 31 4.95 -6.62 -3.39
N PHE A 32 3.71 -7.04 -3.66
CA PHE A 32 2.79 -7.54 -2.65
C PHE A 32 3.38 -8.68 -1.79
N LYS A 33 4.14 -9.60 -2.40
CA LYS A 33 4.69 -10.78 -1.70
C LYS A 33 5.68 -10.41 -0.60
N ASP A 34 6.46 -9.35 -0.78
CA ASP A 34 7.49 -8.96 0.17
C ASP A 34 6.92 -8.12 1.29
N PHE A 35 6.06 -7.14 0.95
CA PHE A 35 5.31 -6.39 1.94
C PHE A 35 4.37 -7.26 2.79
N ARG A 36 3.78 -8.32 2.21
CA ARG A 36 2.85 -9.21 2.94
C ARG A 36 3.50 -9.82 4.19
N LYS A 37 4.80 -10.08 4.16
CA LYS A 37 5.56 -10.64 5.28
C LYS A 37 5.77 -9.62 6.42
N LEU A 38 5.63 -8.34 6.12
CA LEU A 38 5.85 -7.24 7.06
C LEU A 38 4.57 -6.85 7.83
N VAL A 39 3.39 -7.22 7.31
CA VAL A 39 2.10 -6.80 7.88
C VAL A 39 1.97 -7.24 9.34
N LYS A 40 1.64 -6.27 10.20
CA LYS A 40 1.45 -6.48 11.63
C LYS A 40 -0.02 -6.38 11.98
N ARG A 41 -0.45 -7.14 12.98
CA ARG A 41 -1.78 -7.02 13.57
C ARG A 41 -2.00 -5.60 14.11
N ASP A 42 -3.20 -5.07 13.97
CA ASP A 42 -3.63 -3.76 14.49
C ASP A 42 -2.79 -2.57 13.98
N LYS A 43 -2.19 -2.72 12.79
CA LYS A 43 -1.40 -1.70 12.10
C LYS A 43 -1.90 -1.50 10.68
N PRO A 44 -1.61 -0.34 10.04
CA PRO A 44 -1.98 -0.16 8.64
C PRO A 44 -1.57 -1.35 7.76
N GLY A 45 -2.52 -1.78 6.94
CA GLY A 45 -2.35 -2.89 6.04
C GLY A 45 -1.60 -2.51 4.76
N ILE A 46 -1.62 -3.43 3.81
CA ILE A 46 -1.09 -3.21 2.46
C ILE A 46 -2.15 -3.57 1.41
N ILE A 47 -2.10 -2.84 0.31
CA ILE A 47 -2.94 -3.04 -0.87
C ILE A 47 -2.01 -3.34 -2.05
N GLY A 48 -2.14 -4.53 -2.61
CA GLY A 48 -1.43 -4.99 -3.78
C GLY A 48 -2.14 -4.55 -5.06
N ILE A 49 -1.38 -4.09 -6.05
CA ILE A 49 -1.85 -3.82 -7.42
C ILE A 49 -0.96 -4.52 -8.44
N GLU A 50 -1.48 -4.68 -9.65
CA GLU A 50 -0.74 -5.30 -10.76
C GLU A 50 0.34 -4.36 -11.30
N SER A 51 1.48 -4.92 -11.70
CA SER A 51 2.65 -4.15 -12.12
C SER A 51 2.55 -3.54 -13.53
N GLN A 52 1.56 -3.93 -14.32
CA GLN A 52 1.40 -3.52 -15.72
C GLN A 52 0.38 -2.40 -15.92
N LEU A 53 -0.13 -1.80 -14.84
CA LEU A 53 -1.16 -0.77 -14.91
C LEU A 53 -0.55 0.61 -15.17
N ALA A 54 -1.17 1.36 -16.07
CA ALA A 54 -0.90 2.78 -16.23
C ALA A 54 -1.45 3.57 -15.03
N ASN A 55 -0.93 4.78 -14.79
CA ASN A 55 -1.32 5.60 -13.65
C ASN A 55 -2.84 5.85 -13.57
N TYR A 56 -3.52 6.04 -14.70
CA TYR A 56 -4.98 6.24 -14.71
C TYR A 56 -5.74 4.96 -14.31
N GLU A 57 -5.21 3.79 -14.66
CA GLU A 57 -5.79 2.50 -14.29
C GLU A 57 -5.60 2.22 -12.81
N ILE A 58 -4.44 2.58 -12.25
CA ILE A 58 -4.17 2.52 -10.82
C ILE A 58 -5.18 3.40 -10.08
N ASP A 59 -5.31 4.67 -10.48
CA ASP A 59 -6.23 5.61 -9.84
C ASP A 59 -7.68 5.10 -9.87
N GLN A 60 -8.13 4.61 -11.03
CA GLN A 60 -9.48 4.06 -11.18
C GLN A 60 -9.70 2.80 -10.34
N LYS A 61 -8.77 1.82 -10.40
CA LYS A 61 -8.90 0.57 -9.64
C LYS A 61 -8.87 0.82 -8.14
N VAL A 62 -7.94 1.66 -7.67
CA VAL A 62 -7.80 1.96 -6.25
C VAL A 62 -9.01 2.75 -5.75
N THR A 63 -9.45 3.78 -6.49
CA THR A 63 -10.64 4.56 -6.15
C THR A 63 -11.87 3.66 -6.05
N ASN A 64 -12.10 2.81 -7.05
CA ASN A 64 -13.22 1.86 -7.03
C ASN A 64 -13.14 0.88 -5.86
N PHE A 65 -11.93 0.43 -5.52
CA PHE A 65 -11.71 -0.49 -4.41
C PHE A 65 -12.02 0.15 -3.05
N ILE A 66 -11.58 1.38 -2.81
CA ILE A 66 -11.72 2.07 -1.51
C ILE A 66 -13.08 2.76 -1.35
N THR A 67 -13.77 3.06 -2.45
CA THR A 67 -15.09 3.72 -2.41
C THR A 67 -16.07 2.84 -1.62
N ASN A 68 -16.76 3.46 -0.65
CA ASN A 68 -17.70 2.79 0.26
C ASN A 68 -17.10 1.68 1.13
N LYS A 69 -15.79 1.66 1.34
CA LYS A 69 -15.11 0.74 2.26
C LYS A 69 -14.77 1.41 3.58
N ASN A 70 -14.79 0.61 4.66
CA ASN A 70 -14.27 1.04 5.94
C ASN A 70 -12.76 0.70 6.02
N PRO A 71 -11.86 1.68 6.28
CA PRO A 71 -10.43 1.42 6.44
C PRO A 71 -10.11 0.36 7.51
N GLU A 72 -10.91 0.27 8.58
CA GLU A 72 -10.75 -0.71 9.65
C GLU A 72 -10.85 -2.16 9.15
N ASP A 73 -11.58 -2.39 8.05
CA ASP A 73 -11.66 -3.72 7.43
C ASP A 73 -10.33 -4.18 6.84
N TYR A 74 -9.34 -3.29 6.70
CA TYR A 74 -8.06 -3.56 6.07
C TYR A 74 -6.87 -3.39 7.02
N VAL A 75 -7.10 -2.91 8.24
CA VAL A 75 -6.08 -2.85 9.29
C VAL A 75 -5.56 -4.26 9.57
N GLY A 76 -4.24 -4.40 9.56
CA GLY A 76 -3.50 -5.64 9.78
C GLY A 76 -3.67 -6.67 8.68
N LYS A 77 -4.17 -6.27 7.49
CA LYS A 77 -4.40 -7.17 6.36
C LYS A 77 -3.51 -6.85 5.17
N ALA A 78 -3.24 -7.88 4.40
CA ALA A 78 -2.65 -7.78 3.08
C ALA A 78 -3.72 -8.17 2.06
N VAL A 79 -4.18 -7.21 1.28
CA VAL A 79 -5.21 -7.41 0.25
C VAL A 79 -4.63 -7.10 -1.12
N SER A 80 -5.08 -7.79 -2.15
CA SER A 80 -4.70 -7.50 -3.54
C SER A 80 -5.95 -7.13 -4.31
N ILE A 81 -5.90 -6.03 -5.03
CA ILE A 81 -6.91 -5.66 -6.02
C ILE A 81 -6.62 -6.52 -7.25
N LYS A 82 -7.66 -7.16 -7.79
CA LYS A 82 -7.62 -7.84 -9.09
C LYS A 82 -8.14 -6.87 -10.14
#